data_AF-A0A1I2EQJ4-F1
#
_entry.id   AF-A0A1I2EQJ4-F1
#
_cell.length_a   1.000
_cell.length_b   1.000
_cell.length_c   1.000
_cell.angle_alpha   90.00
_cell.angle_beta   90.00
_cell.angle_gamma   90.00
#
_symmetry.space_group_name_H-M   'P 1'
#
loop_
_entity.id
_entity.type
_entity.pdbx_description
1 polymer ?
#
loop_
_entity_poly.entity_id
_entity_poly.type
_entity_poly.pdbx_seq_one_letter_code
_entity_poly.pdbx_strand_id
1 'polypeptide(L)'
;MNTTEQVSQQQKSSKFSIKNIFVPDYENYEGVRRINIYVMRLFFALMFVFVATDSWKFILTHEGAWDPIKAVAWCTWAAYSTLALLGVFHTLRMLPIMLFMIFYKGLWLIVVAHPLWSAGTLKGSPAEEMAYMFIGIIIPILFMPWKYVFKKYIILEKKKK
;
A
#
# COMPACT_ATOMS: atom_id res chain seq x y z
N MET A 1 -31.08 -21.28 -45.00
CA MET A 1 -30.79 -19.97 -44.35
C MET A 1 -30.63 -20.26 -42.86
N ASN A 2 -29.44 -20.02 -42.31
CA ASN A 2 -28.89 -20.60 -41.07
C ASN A 2 -29.65 -20.18 -39.79
N THR A 3 -30.28 -21.13 -39.11
CA THR A 3 -30.85 -20.94 -37.76
C THR A 3 -29.92 -21.50 -36.67
N THR A 4 -28.94 -22.33 -37.03
CA THR A 4 -28.06 -23.05 -36.09
C THR A 4 -26.82 -22.25 -35.67
N GLU A 5 -26.43 -21.21 -36.42
CA GLU A 5 -25.24 -20.39 -36.10
C GLU A 5 -25.52 -19.24 -35.11
N GLN A 6 -26.78 -18.88 -34.88
CA GLN A 6 -27.15 -17.80 -33.97
C GLN A 6 -27.05 -18.20 -32.48
N VAL A 7 -27.07 -19.51 -32.17
CA VAL A 7 -27.09 -20.01 -30.79
C VAL A 7 -25.69 -20.02 -30.14
N SER A 8 -24.60 -19.93 -30.91
CA SER A 8 -23.24 -20.10 -30.40
C SER A 8 -22.54 -18.82 -29.95
N GLN A 9 -23.05 -17.63 -30.28
CA GLN A 9 -22.29 -16.38 -30.11
C GLN A 9 -22.76 -15.43 -29.01
N GLN A 10 -23.95 -15.61 -28.43
CA GLN A 10 -24.55 -14.57 -27.58
C GLN A 10 -24.47 -14.80 -26.05
N GLN A 11 -23.76 -15.83 -25.56
CA GLN A 11 -23.70 -16.11 -24.13
C GLN A 11 -22.29 -16.15 -23.53
N LYS A 12 -21.41 -15.24 -23.96
CA LYS A 12 -20.27 -14.83 -23.11
C LYS A 12 -20.74 -13.73 -22.16
N SER A 13 -21.73 -14.08 -21.32
CA SER A 13 -22.12 -13.24 -20.19
C SER A 13 -20.92 -13.16 -19.26
N SER A 14 -20.16 -12.06 -19.38
CA SER A 14 -19.21 -11.61 -18.39
C SER A 14 -19.99 -11.31 -17.11
N LYS A 15 -20.31 -12.37 -16.35
CA LYS A 15 -20.77 -12.26 -14.97
C LYS A 15 -19.59 -11.73 -14.17
N PHE A 16 -19.52 -10.41 -14.01
CA PHE A 16 -18.73 -9.78 -12.96
C PHE A 16 -19.35 -10.16 -11.62
N SER A 17 -19.12 -11.41 -11.20
CA SER A 17 -19.62 -11.94 -9.94
C SER A 17 -18.69 -11.45 -8.84
N ILE A 18 -19.22 -10.67 -7.88
CA ILE A 18 -18.48 -10.15 -6.72
C ILE A 18 -17.74 -11.29 -5.98
N LYS A 19 -18.28 -12.51 -6.03
CA LYS A 19 -17.65 -13.72 -5.48
C LYS A 19 -16.29 -14.05 -6.11
N ASN A 20 -16.08 -13.75 -7.40
CA ASN A 20 -14.83 -14.03 -8.09
C ASN A 20 -13.66 -13.13 -7.62
N ILE A 21 -13.95 -12.03 -6.92
CA ILE A 21 -12.90 -11.13 -6.41
C ILE A 21 -12.20 -11.74 -5.18
N PHE A 22 -12.87 -12.65 -4.48
CA PHE A 22 -12.35 -13.35 -3.30
C PHE A 22 -11.61 -14.66 -3.63
N VAL A 23 -11.66 -15.11 -4.89
CA VAL A 23 -11.00 -16.34 -5.35
C VAL A 23 -9.51 -16.05 -5.59
N PRO A 24 -8.59 -16.94 -5.16
CA PRO A 24 -7.17 -16.89 -5.53
C PRO A 24 -6.99 -16.90 -7.04
N ASP A 25 -6.18 -15.99 -7.59
CA ASP A 25 -5.89 -15.91 -9.02
C ASP A 25 -4.45 -16.35 -9.29
N TYR A 26 -4.30 -17.59 -9.76
CA TYR A 26 -2.99 -18.17 -10.08
C TYR A 26 -2.48 -17.76 -11.47
N GLU A 27 -3.36 -17.34 -12.38
CA GLU A 27 -3.02 -16.96 -13.75
C GLU A 27 -2.36 -15.58 -13.79
N ASN A 28 -2.92 -14.60 -13.06
CA ASN A 28 -2.49 -13.21 -13.14
C ASN A 28 -1.72 -12.71 -11.91
N TYR A 29 -1.96 -13.33 -10.73
CA TYR A 29 -1.52 -12.78 -9.44
C TYR A 29 -0.84 -13.81 -8.53
N GLU A 30 -0.21 -14.85 -9.09
CA GLU A 30 0.61 -15.83 -8.35
C GLU A 30 -0.14 -16.48 -7.15
N GLY A 31 -1.47 -16.61 -7.25
CA GLY A 31 -2.33 -17.19 -6.21
C GLY A 31 -2.81 -16.20 -5.16
N VAL A 32 -2.57 -14.90 -5.34
CA VAL A 32 -3.12 -13.85 -4.48
C VAL A 32 -4.57 -13.56 -4.87
N ARG A 33 -5.43 -13.33 -3.86
CA ARG A 33 -6.83 -12.96 -4.08
C ARG A 33 -6.91 -11.59 -4.75
N ARG A 34 -7.80 -11.44 -5.74
CA ARG A 34 -7.98 -10.18 -6.48
C ARG A 34 -8.32 -9.00 -5.57
N ILE A 35 -9.12 -9.23 -4.51
CA ILE A 35 -9.45 -8.19 -3.54
C ILE A 35 -8.20 -7.58 -2.90
N ASN A 36 -7.23 -8.42 -2.50
CA ASN A 36 -5.97 -7.94 -1.92
C ASN A 36 -5.21 -7.08 -2.93
N ILE A 37 -5.16 -7.48 -4.20
CA ILE A 37 -4.51 -6.69 -5.26
C ILE A 37 -5.18 -5.33 -5.43
N TYR A 38 -6.51 -5.29 -5.55
CA TYR A 38 -7.23 -4.03 -5.72
C TYR A 38 -7.08 -3.10 -4.51
N VAL A 39 -7.13 -3.65 -3.30
CA VAL A 39 -6.88 -2.87 -2.09
C VAL A 39 -5.45 -2.35 -2.04
N MET A 40 -4.44 -3.17 -2.37
CA MET A 40 -3.05 -2.71 -2.42
C MET A 40 -2.84 -1.64 -3.49
N ARG A 41 -3.46 -1.77 -4.68
CA ARG A 41 -3.45 -0.73 -5.72
C ARG A 41 -4.06 0.57 -5.24
N LEU A 42 -5.19 0.49 -4.55
CA LEU A 42 -5.81 1.65 -3.93
C LEU A 42 -4.84 2.30 -2.94
N PHE A 43 -4.21 1.54 -2.04
CA PHE A 43 -3.23 2.10 -1.11
C PHE A 43 -2.04 2.75 -1.81
N PHE A 44 -1.48 2.12 -2.85
CA PHE A 44 -0.41 2.75 -3.64
C PHE A 44 -0.86 4.07 -4.28
N ALA A 45 -2.09 4.12 -4.81
CA ALA A 45 -2.65 5.35 -5.36
C ALA A 45 -2.87 6.41 -4.28
N LEU A 46 -3.41 6.04 -3.11
CA LEU A 46 -3.63 6.97 -1.99
C LEU A 46 -2.30 7.49 -1.45
N MET A 47 -1.26 6.65 -1.35
CA MET A 47 0.09 7.08 -0.95
C MET A 47 0.62 8.15 -1.91
N PHE A 48 0.44 7.94 -3.21
CA PHE A 48 0.83 8.94 -4.21
C PHE A 48 0.00 10.23 -4.08
N VAL A 49 -1.32 10.13 -4.00
CA VAL A 49 -2.22 11.31 -3.97
C VAL A 49 -2.09 12.14 -2.70
N PHE A 50 -1.95 11.50 -1.54
CA PHE A 50 -1.86 12.23 -0.27
C PHE A 50 -0.41 12.53 0.08
N VAL A 51 0.40 11.48 0.27
CA VAL A 51 1.76 11.65 0.79
C VAL A 51 2.67 12.34 -0.23
N ALA A 52 2.59 11.99 -1.52
CA ALA A 52 3.46 12.63 -2.50
C ALA A 52 3.06 14.09 -2.69
N THR A 53 1.77 14.39 -2.82
CA THR A 53 1.29 15.78 -2.95
C THR A 53 1.70 16.63 -1.75
N ASP A 54 1.48 16.17 -0.52
CA ASP A 54 1.85 16.92 0.67
C ASP A 54 3.37 17.12 0.78
N SER A 55 4.14 16.06 0.49
CA SER A 55 5.60 16.12 0.60
C SER A 55 6.23 16.98 -0.49
N TRP A 56 5.78 16.85 -1.74
CA TRP A 56 6.25 17.68 -2.85
C TRP A 56 5.84 19.13 -2.65
N LYS A 57 4.62 19.40 -2.17
CA LYS A 57 4.20 20.76 -1.83
C LYS A 57 5.13 21.35 -0.78
N PHE A 58 5.38 20.64 0.31
CA PHE A 58 6.31 21.08 1.36
C PHE A 58 7.71 21.37 0.79
N ILE A 59 8.25 20.49 -0.06
CA ILE A 59 9.57 20.65 -0.66
C ILE A 59 9.63 21.86 -1.60
N LEU A 60 8.62 22.03 -2.46
CA LEU A 60 8.62 23.05 -3.51
C LEU A 60 8.25 24.44 -3.01
N THR A 61 7.48 24.54 -1.91
CA THR A 61 7.08 25.83 -1.31
C THR A 61 7.93 26.21 -0.10
N HIS A 62 9.01 25.48 0.19
CA HIS A 62 9.88 25.81 1.32
C HIS A 62 10.71 27.06 1.01
N GLU A 63 10.69 28.02 1.94
CA GLU A 63 11.49 29.23 1.89
C GLU A 63 12.42 29.31 3.10
N GLY A 64 13.63 29.82 2.88
CA GLY A 64 14.63 30.00 3.95
C GLY A 64 15.49 28.76 4.24
N ALA A 65 16.17 28.76 5.38
CA ALA A 65 17.11 27.71 5.75
C ALA A 65 16.39 26.39 6.07
N TRP A 66 16.98 25.28 5.63
CA TRP A 66 16.48 23.95 5.92
C TRP A 66 16.93 23.46 7.30
N ASP A 67 16.01 22.84 8.05
CA ASP A 67 16.37 21.91 9.12
C ASP A 67 16.80 20.59 8.46
N PRO A 68 18.07 20.16 8.58
CA PRO A 68 18.58 19.02 7.82
C PRO A 68 17.84 17.71 8.12
N ILE A 69 17.43 17.47 9.37
CA ILE A 69 16.79 16.21 9.77
C ILE A 69 15.34 16.18 9.31
N LYS A 70 14.62 17.31 9.44
CA LYS A 70 13.26 17.42 8.90
C LYS A 70 13.26 17.31 7.37
N ALA A 71 14.23 17.93 6.70
CA ALA A 71 14.37 17.84 5.25
C ALA A 71 14.53 16.39 4.79
N VAL A 72 15.35 15.59 5.48
CA VAL A 72 15.52 14.15 5.19
C VAL A 72 14.20 13.40 5.29
N ALA A 73 13.37 13.68 6.31
CA ALA A 73 12.06 13.04 6.45
C ALA A 73 11.14 13.35 5.26
N TRP A 74 11.02 14.63 4.88
CA TRP A 74 10.20 15.07 3.75
C TRP A 74 10.71 14.52 2.41
N CYS A 75 12.02 14.55 2.16
CA CYS A 75 12.61 13.97 0.95
C CYS A 75 12.37 12.46 0.88
N THR A 76 12.50 11.75 2.00
CA THR A 76 12.19 10.32 2.07
C THR A 76 10.72 10.08 1.73
N TRP A 77 9.81 10.87 2.32
CA TRP A 77 8.37 10.77 2.08
C TRP A 77 7.98 11.06 0.63
N ALA A 78 8.57 12.09 0.02
CA ALA A 78 8.37 12.38 -1.40
C ALA A 78 8.90 11.26 -2.28
N ALA A 79 10.10 10.74 -2.01
CA ALA A 79 10.72 9.69 -2.82
C ALA A 79 9.92 8.39 -2.80
N TYR A 80 9.60 7.85 -1.61
CA TYR A 80 8.91 6.56 -1.54
C TYR A 80 7.47 6.64 -2.06
N SER A 81 6.76 7.76 -1.82
CA SER A 81 5.39 7.95 -2.29
C SER A 81 5.33 8.17 -3.81
N THR A 82 6.35 8.80 -4.39
CA THR A 82 6.50 8.87 -5.86
C THR A 82 6.76 7.49 -6.45
N LEU A 83 7.64 6.68 -5.82
CA LEU A 83 7.87 5.30 -6.24
C LEU A 83 6.62 4.41 -6.06
N ALA A 84 5.74 4.73 -5.10
CA ALA A 84 4.48 4.02 -4.89
C ALA A 84 3.57 4.06 -6.13
N LEU A 85 3.68 5.08 -6.99
CA LEU A 85 2.94 5.14 -8.26
C LEU A 85 3.23 3.92 -9.14
N LEU A 86 4.48 3.46 -9.18
CA LEU A 86 4.86 2.25 -9.91
C LEU A 86 4.19 1.00 -9.34
N GLY A 87 3.85 1.00 -8.04
CA GLY A 87 3.11 -0.07 -7.37
C GLY A 87 1.64 -0.16 -7.76
N VAL A 88 1.06 0.89 -8.32
CA VAL A 88 -0.28 0.82 -8.91
C VAL A 88 -0.28 -0.14 -10.11
N PHE A 89 0.74 -0.07 -10.95
CA PHE A 89 0.90 -0.93 -12.13
C PHE A 89 1.52 -2.29 -11.79
N HIS A 90 2.55 -2.30 -10.94
CA HIS A 90 3.36 -3.47 -10.58
C HIS A 90 3.17 -3.88 -9.11
N THR A 91 1.92 -4.03 -8.69
CA THR A 91 1.51 -4.20 -7.28
C THR A 91 2.29 -5.27 -6.51
N LEU A 92 2.42 -6.47 -7.06
CA LEU A 92 3.13 -7.56 -6.39
C LEU A 92 4.64 -7.30 -6.29
N ARG A 93 5.26 -6.72 -7.32
CA ARG A 93 6.70 -6.43 -7.34
C ARG A 93 7.08 -5.30 -6.39
N MET A 94 6.18 -4.32 -6.21
CA MET A 94 6.38 -3.15 -5.37
C MET A 94 5.87 -3.32 -3.93
N LEU A 95 5.48 -4.53 -3.52
CA LEU A 95 5.16 -4.83 -2.12
C LEU A 95 6.25 -4.40 -1.12
N PRO A 96 7.56 -4.40 -1.43
CA PRO A 96 8.57 -3.85 -0.52
C PRO A 96 8.31 -2.40 -0.10
N ILE A 97 7.73 -1.56 -0.95
CA ILE A 97 7.37 -0.17 -0.59
C ILE A 97 6.23 -0.17 0.43
N MET A 98 5.25 -1.07 0.27
CA MET A 98 4.17 -1.23 1.25
C MET A 98 4.71 -1.75 2.59
N LEU A 99 5.68 -2.67 2.56
CA LEU A 99 6.34 -3.17 3.76
C LEU A 99 7.14 -2.08 4.48
N PHE A 100 7.89 -1.27 3.73
CA PHE A 100 8.55 -0.08 4.27
C PHE A 100 7.53 0.85 4.94
N MET A 101 6.40 1.11 4.27
CA MET A 101 5.32 1.92 4.83
C MET A 101 4.80 1.37 6.15
N ILE A 102 4.55 0.07 6.19
CA ILE A 102 4.07 -0.61 7.39
C ILE A 102 5.09 -0.52 8.52
N PHE A 103 6.35 -0.78 8.19
CA PHE A 103 7.42 -0.82 9.17
C PHE A 103 7.70 0.56 9.77
N TYR A 104 7.81 1.62 8.96
CA TYR A 104 8.13 2.95 9.48
C TYR A 104 7.02 3.50 10.37
N LYS A 105 5.74 3.38 9.97
CA LYS A 105 4.62 3.87 10.80
C LYS A 105 4.49 3.02 12.05
N GLY A 106 4.68 1.70 11.95
CA GLY A 106 4.66 0.79 13.09
C GLY A 106 5.73 1.17 14.12
N LEU A 107 6.98 1.37 13.67
CA LEU A 107 8.06 1.83 14.55
C LEU A 107 7.73 3.17 15.19
N TRP A 108 7.27 4.15 14.41
CA TRP A 108 6.94 5.47 14.94
C TRP A 108 5.80 5.41 15.97
N LEU A 109 4.76 4.61 15.73
CA LEU A 109 3.67 4.41 16.68
C LEU A 109 4.15 3.76 17.98
N ILE A 110 5.05 2.78 17.90
CA ILE A 110 5.58 2.08 19.10
C ILE A 110 6.54 2.99 19.88
N VAL A 111 7.42 3.71 19.19
CA VAL A 111 8.50 4.48 19.82
C VAL A 111 8.03 5.87 20.28
N VAL A 112 7.09 6.49 19.57
CA VAL A 112 6.67 7.88 19.82
C VAL A 112 5.24 7.95 20.34
N ALA A 113 4.27 7.40 19.59
CA ALA A 113 2.86 7.57 19.96
C ALA A 113 2.48 6.78 21.22
N HIS A 114 2.94 5.54 21.34
CA HIS A 114 2.63 4.66 22.45
C HIS A 114 3.07 5.23 23.82
N PRO A 115 4.31 5.71 24.01
CA PRO A 115 4.70 6.33 25.29
C PRO A 115 3.89 7.59 25.60
N LEU A 116 3.63 8.46 24.61
CA LEU A 116 2.79 9.65 24.80
C LEU A 116 1.35 9.29 25.17
N TRP A 117 0.80 8.24 24.56
CA TRP A 117 -0.53 7.74 24.88
C TRP A 117 -0.57 7.18 26.31
N SER A 118 0.43 6.38 26.68
CA SER A 118 0.53 5.75 28.00
C SER A 118 0.67 6.79 29.11
N ALA A 119 1.33 7.91 28.83
CA ALA A 119 1.44 9.05 29.73
C ALA A 119 0.21 9.97 29.74
N GLY A 120 -0.78 9.74 28.88
CA GLY A 120 -1.96 10.61 28.74
C GLY A 120 -1.66 11.97 28.09
N THR A 121 -0.46 12.17 27.54
CA THR A 121 0.01 13.44 26.97
C THR A 121 -0.04 13.48 25.45
N LEU A 122 -0.60 12.47 24.79
CA LEU A 122 -0.74 12.46 23.33
C LEU A 122 -1.69 13.57 22.87
N LYS A 123 -2.83 13.74 23.55
CA LYS A 123 -3.82 14.77 23.22
C LYS A 123 -3.25 16.17 23.47
N GLY A 124 -3.32 17.04 22.46
CA GLY A 124 -2.75 18.39 22.46
C GLY A 124 -1.25 18.42 22.14
N SER A 125 -0.60 17.29 21.91
CA SER A 125 0.81 17.25 21.50
C SER A 125 0.96 17.46 19.98
N PRO A 126 2.12 17.94 19.50
CA PRO A 126 2.41 17.99 18.07
C PRO A 126 2.37 16.62 17.37
N ALA A 127 2.41 15.52 18.14
CA ALA A 127 2.39 14.16 17.63
C ALA A 127 0.97 13.60 17.45
N GLU A 128 -0.06 14.28 17.97
CA GLU A 128 -1.44 13.78 17.99
C GLU A 128 -1.97 13.49 16.58
N GLU A 129 -1.92 14.49 15.70
CA GLU A 129 -2.44 14.38 14.33
C GLU A 129 -1.72 13.28 13.54
N MET A 130 -0.39 13.23 13.66
CA MET A 130 0.44 12.21 13.02
C MET A 130 0.11 10.80 13.56
N ALA A 131 -0.16 10.66 14.86
CA ALA A 131 -0.57 9.40 15.45
C ALA A 131 -1.89 8.89 14.87
N TYR A 132 -2.92 9.74 14.76
CA TYR A 132 -4.19 9.35 14.14
C TYR A 132 -4.01 8.95 12.67
N MET A 133 -3.21 9.72 11.90
CA MET A 133 -2.91 9.38 10.51
C MET A 133 -2.13 8.06 10.37
N PHE A 134 -1.26 7.74 11.34
CA PHE A 134 -0.45 6.53 11.30
C PHE A 134 -1.24 5.30 11.73
N ILE A 135 -2.21 5.42 12.64
CA ILE A 135 -3.11 4.32 13.04
C ILE A 135 -3.88 3.71 11.86
N GLY A 136 -4.13 4.49 10.80
CA GLY A 136 -4.70 3.99 9.54
C GLY A 136 -3.93 2.84 8.89
N ILE A 137 -2.69 2.57 9.33
CA ILE A 137 -1.86 1.41 8.92
C ILE A 137 -2.53 0.04 9.16
N ILE A 138 -3.50 -0.05 10.07
CA ILE A 138 -4.19 -1.33 10.36
C ILE A 138 -4.84 -1.90 9.09
N ILE A 139 -5.37 -1.04 8.21
CA ILE A 139 -6.03 -1.47 6.98
C ILE A 139 -5.04 -2.14 6.00
N PRO A 140 -3.91 -1.52 5.60
CA PRO A 140 -2.95 -2.18 4.73
C PRO A 140 -2.35 -3.44 5.36
N ILE A 141 -2.18 -3.49 6.69
CA ILE A 141 -1.79 -4.72 7.41
C ILE A 141 -2.82 -5.83 7.20
N LEU A 142 -4.11 -5.53 7.34
CA LEU A 142 -5.18 -6.54 7.23
C LEU A 142 -5.29 -7.11 5.81
N PHE A 143 -5.17 -6.27 4.79
CA PHE A 143 -5.35 -6.67 3.39
C PHE A 143 -4.05 -7.12 2.70
N MET A 144 -2.90 -6.96 3.35
CA MET A 144 -1.62 -7.42 2.83
C MET A 144 -1.65 -8.95 2.62
N PRO A 145 -1.23 -9.45 1.44
CA PRO A 145 -1.15 -10.89 1.21
C PRO A 145 0.07 -11.49 1.92
N TRP A 146 0.00 -11.61 3.26
CA TRP A 146 1.11 -12.07 4.10
C TRP A 146 1.72 -13.39 3.63
N LYS A 147 0.90 -14.38 3.25
CA LYS A 147 1.39 -15.65 2.71
C LYS A 147 2.32 -15.45 1.49
N TYR A 148 1.96 -14.54 0.59
CA TYR A 148 2.78 -14.18 -0.56
C TYR A 148 4.07 -13.48 -0.11
N VAL A 149 3.94 -12.50 0.80
CA VAL A 149 5.07 -11.75 1.33
C VAL A 149 6.10 -12.67 1.97
N PHE A 150 5.67 -13.55 2.87
CA PHE A 150 6.55 -14.49 3.55
C PHE A 150 7.21 -15.45 2.57
N LYS A 151 6.46 -16.01 1.61
CA LYS A 151 7.01 -16.95 0.63
C LYS A 151 8.01 -16.28 -0.33
N LYS A 152 7.76 -15.04 -0.73
CA LYS A 152 8.53 -14.37 -1.79
C LYS A 152 9.74 -13.58 -1.25
N TYR A 153 9.58 -12.92 -0.11
CA TYR A 153 10.55 -11.93 0.38
C TYR A 153 11.28 -12.35 1.66
N ILE A 154 10.72 -13.27 2.45
CA ILE A 154 11.29 -13.63 3.76
C ILE A 154 11.89 -15.04 3.71
N ILE A 155 11.11 -16.01 3.22
CA ILE A 155 11.59 -17.36 2.98
C ILE A 155 12.34 -17.29 1.65
N LEU A 156 13.68 -17.22 1.71
CA LEU A 156 14.49 -17.49 0.53
C LEU A 156 14.14 -18.91 0.05
N GLU A 157 13.47 -19.05 -1.09
CA GLU A 157 13.43 -20.32 -1.79
C GLU A 157 14.89 -20.67 -2.13
N LYS A 158 15.50 -21.58 -1.35
CA LYS A 158 16.74 -22.23 -1.72
C LYS A 158 16.49 -22.88 -3.08
N LYS A 159 17.04 -22.30 -4.16
CA LYS A 159 17.14 -22.98 -5.45
C LYS A 159 17.79 -24.34 -5.17
N LYS A 160 17.04 -25.43 -5.33
CA LYS A 160 17.65 -26.75 -5.49
C LYS A 160 18.48 -26.66 -6.79
N LYS A 161 19.80 -26.67 -6.63
CA LYS A 161 20.74 -26.87 -7.73
C LYS A 161 20.59 -28.29 -8.26
#